data_AF-A0A7W9SWH8-F1
#
_entry.id   AF-A0A7W9SWH8-F1
#
_cell.length_a   1.000
_cell.length_b   1.000
_cell.length_c   1.000
_cell.angle_alpha   90.00
_cell.angle_beta   90.00
_cell.angle_gamma   90.00
#
_symmetry.space_group_name_H-M   'P 1'
#
loop_
_entity.id
_entity.type
_entity.pdbx_description
1 polymer ?
#
loop_
_entity_poly.entity_id
_entity_poly.type
_entity_poly.pdbx_seq_one_letter_code
_entity_poly.pdbx_strand_id
1 'polypeptide(L)'
;MDEDIEISPCGQWKHDHPPVRDINTEFAKQQTTGQRLADKIAGAVGGWPFIIIQSFILMCWIAANVYFALHPALLKAWDPYPFILLNLVLSFQAAYTGPVVMMSQNRQAEKDRLTAQRDYEVDQRAETEIAIVMEHLLHQDRQIAALRQEISSLHRALESSKK
;
A
#
# COMPACT_ATOMS: atom_id res chain seq x y z
N MET A 1 8.95 1.29 59.65
CA MET A 1 7.55 0.96 59.32
C MET A 1 7.17 1.89 58.19
N ASP A 2 7.76 1.58 57.05
CA ASP A 2 7.33 1.75 55.67
C ASP A 2 6.23 2.79 55.43
N GLU A 3 6.66 4.00 55.05
CA GLU A 3 5.82 5.02 54.43
C GLU A 3 5.53 4.57 53.00
N ASP A 4 4.25 4.27 52.76
CA ASP A 4 3.71 3.86 51.47
C ASP A 4 4.04 4.89 50.40
N ILE A 5 5.05 4.60 49.58
CA ILE A 5 5.26 5.26 48.29
C ILE A 5 4.12 4.79 47.39
N GLU A 6 3.01 5.53 47.41
CA GLU A 6 1.92 5.36 46.46
C GLU A 6 2.42 5.78 45.08
N ILE A 7 3.04 4.83 44.37
CA ILE A 7 3.39 4.96 42.97
C ILE A 7 2.05 5.11 42.24
N SER A 8 1.69 6.35 41.90
CA SER A 8 0.55 6.63 41.03
C SER A 8 0.63 5.68 39.83
N PRO A 9 -0.44 4.94 39.49
CA PRO A 9 -0.37 3.93 38.45
C PRO A 9 0.09 4.60 37.15
N CYS A 10 1.15 4.07 36.55
CA CYS A 10 1.71 4.57 35.29
C CYS A 10 0.57 4.90 34.33
N GLY A 11 0.56 6.17 33.89
CA GLY A 11 -0.64 6.89 33.45
C GLY A 11 -1.58 6.13 32.51
N GLN A 12 -2.87 6.30 32.76
CA GLN A 12 -3.95 6.01 31.81
C GLN A 12 -3.90 6.99 30.63
N TRP A 13 -2.86 6.94 29.80
CA TRP A 13 -2.80 7.70 28.56
C TRP A 13 -3.73 7.04 27.55
N LYS A 14 -4.97 7.55 27.47
CA LYS A 14 -5.91 7.17 26.43
C LYS A 14 -5.38 7.78 25.13
N HIS A 15 -4.85 6.94 24.23
CA HIS A 15 -4.44 7.36 22.88
C HIS A 15 -5.67 7.78 22.07
N ASP A 16 -6.14 9.01 22.27
CA ASP A 16 -7.25 9.61 21.54
C ASP A 16 -6.71 10.18 20.22
N HIS A 17 -6.41 9.28 19.28
CA HIS A 17 -6.09 9.66 17.91
C HIS A 17 -7.37 9.52 17.07
N PRO A 18 -7.63 10.46 16.15
CA PRO A 18 -8.71 10.28 15.18
C PRO A 18 -8.50 8.94 14.45
N PRO A 19 -9.58 8.21 14.13
CA PRO A 19 -9.47 6.89 13.51
C PRO A 19 -8.61 6.98 12.25
N VAL A 20 -7.75 5.98 12.06
CA VAL A 20 -6.84 5.90 10.90
C VAL A 20 -7.67 6.06 9.63
N ARG A 21 -7.56 7.24 8.99
CA ARG A 21 -8.28 7.58 7.78
C ARG A 21 -7.70 6.77 6.64
N ASP A 22 -8.44 5.76 6.20
CA ASP A 22 -8.01 4.92 5.07
C ASP A 22 -8.22 5.68 3.75
N ILE A 23 -7.13 6.28 3.27
CA ILE A 23 -7.04 6.95 1.96
C ILE A 23 -7.60 6.07 0.83
N ASN A 24 -7.47 4.75 0.90
CA ASN A 24 -8.00 3.85 -0.13
C ASN A 24 -9.52 3.92 -0.23
N THR A 25 -10.21 4.10 0.90
CA THR A 25 -11.69 4.13 0.94
C THR A 25 -12.25 5.42 0.36
N GLU A 26 -11.53 6.53 0.48
CA GLU A 26 -11.93 7.81 -0.10
C GLU A 26 -11.70 7.83 -1.62
N PHE A 27 -10.57 7.28 -2.07
CA PHE A 27 -10.32 7.06 -3.50
C PHE A 27 -11.37 6.15 -4.13
N ALA A 28 -11.76 5.07 -3.43
CA ALA A 28 -12.77 4.13 -3.92
C ALA A 28 -14.19 4.74 -4.04
N LYS A 29 -14.53 5.72 -3.20
CA LYS A 29 -15.83 6.43 -3.23
C LYS A 29 -15.96 7.37 -4.42
N GLN A 30 -14.86 7.87 -4.97
CA GLN A 30 -14.85 8.77 -6.12
C GLN A 30 -14.78 8.03 -7.47
N GLN A 31 -14.60 6.71 -7.48
CA GLN A 31 -14.47 5.95 -8.72
C GLN A 31 -15.80 5.78 -9.44
N THR A 32 -15.85 6.20 -10.70
CA THR A 32 -16.98 5.95 -11.60
C THR A 32 -17.03 4.49 -12.06
N THR A 33 -18.18 4.01 -12.49
CA THR A 33 -18.37 2.61 -12.96
C THR A 33 -17.43 2.26 -14.11
N GLY A 34 -17.15 3.22 -15.00
CA GLY A 34 -16.21 3.04 -16.12
C GLY A 34 -14.76 2.90 -15.66
N GLN A 35 -14.36 3.64 -14.63
CA GLN A 35 -13.03 3.48 -14.02
C GLN A 35 -12.90 2.07 -13.45
N ARG A 36 -13.86 1.60 -12.63
CA ARG A 36 -13.83 0.24 -12.06
C ARG A 36 -13.71 -0.87 -13.12
N LEU A 37 -14.31 -0.70 -14.29
CA LEU A 37 -14.18 -1.64 -15.39
C LEU A 37 -12.77 -1.59 -16.01
N ALA A 38 -12.21 -0.39 -16.23
CA ALA A 38 -10.86 -0.22 -16.71
C ALA A 38 -9.81 -0.81 -15.76
N ASP A 39 -9.97 -0.68 -14.43
CA ASP A 39 -9.10 -1.29 -13.41
C ASP A 39 -9.08 -2.81 -13.53
N LYS A 40 -10.27 -3.40 -13.70
CA LYS A 40 -10.42 -4.86 -13.86
C LYS A 40 -9.77 -5.34 -15.16
N ILE A 41 -9.99 -4.62 -16.26
CA ILE A 41 -9.40 -4.96 -17.56
C ILE A 41 -7.88 -4.83 -17.50
N ALA A 42 -7.35 -3.75 -16.94
CA ALA A 42 -5.91 -3.54 -16.82
C ALA A 42 -5.24 -4.58 -15.90
N GLY A 43 -5.88 -4.93 -14.79
CA GLY A 43 -5.41 -6.00 -13.91
C GLY A 43 -5.42 -7.38 -14.59
N ALA A 44 -6.39 -7.64 -15.46
CA ALA A 44 -6.44 -8.88 -16.24
C ALA A 44 -5.34 -8.90 -17.32
N VAL A 45 -5.19 -7.83 -18.09
CA VAL A 45 -4.22 -7.70 -19.20
C VAL A 45 -2.77 -7.78 -18.72
N GLY A 46 -2.48 -7.33 -17.50
CA GLY A 46 -1.13 -7.38 -16.92
C GLY A 46 -0.71 -8.73 -16.32
N GLY A 47 -1.56 -9.75 -16.34
CA GLY A 47 -1.33 -11.03 -15.67
C GLY A 47 -0.99 -12.20 -16.60
N TRP A 48 -0.28 -13.19 -16.07
CA TRP A 48 -0.07 -14.51 -16.69
C TRP A 48 -1.33 -15.21 -17.23
N PRO A 49 -2.50 -15.20 -16.57
CA PRO A 49 -3.69 -15.88 -17.09
C PRO A 49 -4.21 -15.28 -18.42
N PHE A 50 -4.00 -14.00 -18.68
CA PHE A 50 -4.43 -13.37 -19.93
C PHE A 50 -3.69 -13.93 -21.14
N ILE A 51 -2.37 -14.13 -21.02
CA ILE A 51 -1.54 -14.72 -22.08
C ILE A 51 -1.99 -16.14 -22.40
N ILE A 52 -2.34 -16.92 -21.37
CA ILE A 52 -2.80 -18.31 -21.54
C ILE A 52 -4.15 -18.34 -22.27
N ILE A 53 -5.13 -17.54 -21.83
CA ILE A 53 -6.45 -17.46 -22.45
C ILE A 53 -6.35 -16.98 -23.91
N GLN A 54 -5.58 -15.92 -24.15
CA GLN A 54 -5.37 -15.38 -25.50
C GLN A 54 -4.73 -16.43 -26.42
N SER A 55 -3.70 -17.14 -25.93
CA SER A 55 -3.03 -18.19 -26.70
C SER A 55 -3.97 -19.36 -27.02
N PHE A 56 -4.84 -19.74 -26.08
CA PHE A 56 -5.84 -20.78 -26.29
C PHE A 56 -6.89 -20.36 -27.34
N ILE A 57 -7.40 -19.14 -27.26
CA ILE A 57 -8.35 -18.60 -28.26
C ILE A 57 -7.72 -18.60 -29.65
N LEU A 58 -6.48 -18.14 -29.77
CA LEU A 58 -5.74 -18.17 -31.04
C LEU A 58 -5.56 -19.59 -31.56
N MET A 59 -5.15 -20.53 -30.69
CA MET A 59 -4.98 -21.94 -31.07
C MET A 59 -6.31 -22.55 -31.56
N CYS A 60 -7.41 -22.32 -30.85
CA CYS A 60 -8.74 -22.78 -31.24
C CYS A 60 -9.20 -22.17 -32.57
N TRP A 61 -8.93 -20.88 -32.80
CA TRP A 61 -9.27 -20.21 -34.06
C TRP A 61 -8.50 -20.77 -35.24
N ILE A 62 -7.19 -20.99 -35.08
CA ILE A 62 -6.34 -21.59 -36.10
C ILE A 62 -6.82 -23.03 -36.38
N ALA A 63 -7.06 -23.83 -35.34
CA ALA A 63 -7.54 -25.20 -35.48
C ALA A 63 -8.90 -25.29 -36.20
N ALA A 64 -9.85 -24.40 -35.87
CA ALA A 64 -11.13 -24.32 -36.54
C ALA A 64 -10.97 -23.96 -38.03
N ASN A 65 -10.14 -22.97 -38.36
CA ASN A 65 -9.91 -22.58 -39.76
C ASN A 65 -9.21 -23.68 -40.57
N VAL A 66 -8.23 -24.38 -39.98
CA VAL A 66 -7.58 -25.54 -40.62
C VAL A 66 -8.58 -26.67 -40.85
N TYR A 67 -9.45 -26.96 -39.88
CA TYR A 67 -10.51 -27.98 -40.02
C TYR A 67 -11.48 -27.65 -41.16
N PHE A 68 -11.94 -26.40 -41.26
CA PHE A 68 -12.79 -25.95 -42.37
C PHE A 68 -12.07 -25.94 -43.72
N ALA A 69 -10.76 -25.68 -43.74
CA ALA A 69 -9.95 -25.77 -44.97
C ALA A 69 -9.78 -27.22 -45.45
N LEU A 70 -9.66 -28.21 -44.54
CA LEU A 70 -9.56 -29.63 -44.88
C LEU A 70 -10.91 -30.25 -45.27
N HIS A 71 -12.05 -29.68 -44.83
CA HIS A 71 -13.40 -30.15 -45.14
C HIS A 71 -14.23 -29.12 -45.94
N PRO A 72 -13.82 -28.76 -47.17
CA PRO A 72 -14.48 -27.73 -47.98
C PRO A 72 -15.89 -28.10 -48.47
N ALA A 73 -16.32 -29.35 -48.30
CA ALA A 73 -17.64 -29.84 -48.71
C ALA A 73 -18.79 -29.38 -47.79
N LEU A 74 -18.50 -28.92 -46.56
CA LEU A 74 -19.52 -28.52 -45.58
C LEU A 74 -19.67 -27.00 -45.46
N LEU A 75 -18.56 -26.24 -45.45
CA LEU A 75 -18.55 -24.77 -45.41
C LEU A 75 -17.27 -24.26 -46.08
N LYS A 76 -17.36 -23.19 -46.88
CA LYS A 76 -16.19 -22.52 -47.49
C LYS A 76 -15.33 -21.92 -46.37
N ALA A 77 -14.00 -22.07 -46.45
CA ALA A 77 -13.05 -21.55 -45.47
C ALA A 77 -13.36 -20.08 -45.13
N TRP A 78 -13.68 -19.81 -43.86
CA TRP A 78 -14.17 -18.52 -43.38
C TRP A 78 -13.06 -17.46 -43.33
N ASP A 79 -11.82 -17.87 -43.04
CA ASP A 79 -10.61 -17.02 -43.09
C ASP A 79 -9.44 -17.78 -43.77
N PRO A 80 -9.36 -17.78 -45.12
CA PRO A 80 -8.26 -18.41 -45.85
C PRO A 80 -6.91 -17.74 -45.57
N TYR A 81 -5.81 -18.48 -45.73
CA TYR A 81 -4.45 -17.93 -45.63
C TYR A 81 -4.32 -16.72 -46.58
N PRO A 82 -3.92 -15.51 -46.11
CA PRO A 82 -3.15 -15.18 -44.89
C PRO A 82 -3.96 -14.56 -43.71
N PHE A 83 -5.04 -15.22 -43.26
CA PHE A 83 -5.80 -14.90 -42.03
C PHE A 83 -6.04 -13.39 -41.78
N ILE A 84 -6.74 -12.74 -42.71
CA ILE A 84 -6.89 -11.28 -42.70
C ILE A 84 -7.74 -10.79 -41.51
N LEU A 85 -8.75 -11.58 -41.12
CA LEU A 85 -9.64 -11.22 -40.02
C LEU A 85 -8.93 -11.36 -38.68
N LEU A 86 -8.14 -12.42 -38.49
CA LEU A 86 -7.32 -12.60 -37.30
C LEU A 86 -6.34 -11.42 -37.12
N ASN A 87 -5.65 -11.04 -38.19
CA ASN A 87 -4.69 -9.94 -38.18
C ASN A 87 -5.37 -8.60 -37.84
N LEU A 88 -6.56 -8.34 -38.38
CA LEU A 88 -7.32 -7.13 -38.09
C LEU A 88 -7.71 -7.06 -36.60
N VAL A 89 -8.25 -8.15 -36.06
CA VAL A 89 -8.68 -8.23 -34.65
C VAL A 89 -7.49 -8.07 -33.70
N LEU A 90 -6.37 -8.76 -33.98
CA LEU A 90 -5.16 -8.64 -33.17
C LEU A 90 -4.56 -7.22 -33.21
N SER A 91 -4.57 -6.58 -34.37
CA SER A 91 -4.10 -5.20 -34.51
C SER A 91 -4.95 -4.22 -33.71
N PHE A 92 -6.28 -4.38 -33.77
CA PHE A 92 -7.20 -3.56 -32.96
C PHE A 92 -7.04 -3.80 -31.46
N GLN A 93 -6.90 -5.07 -31.06
CA GLN A 93 -6.65 -5.46 -29.67
C GLN A 93 -5.37 -4.81 -29.14
N ALA A 94 -4.26 -4.88 -29.89
CA ALA A 94 -2.99 -4.26 -29.51
C ALA A 94 -3.11 -2.73 -29.40
N ALA A 95 -3.80 -2.08 -30.36
CA ALA A 95 -4.01 -0.63 -30.37
C ALA A 95 -4.78 -0.14 -29.14
N TYR A 96 -5.78 -0.88 -28.66
CA TYR A 96 -6.56 -0.50 -27.47
C TYR A 96 -5.86 -0.87 -26.15
N THR A 97 -5.02 -1.89 -26.17
CA THR A 97 -4.31 -2.37 -24.97
C THR A 97 -3.39 -1.31 -24.38
N GLY A 98 -2.57 -0.64 -25.22
CA GLY A 98 -1.61 0.37 -24.76
C GLY A 98 -2.26 1.51 -23.96
N PRO A 99 -3.27 2.21 -24.49
CA PRO A 99 -3.98 3.28 -23.78
C PRO A 99 -4.65 2.83 -22.49
N VAL A 100 -5.29 1.65 -22.47
CA VAL A 100 -5.95 1.12 -21.25
C VAL A 100 -4.93 0.86 -20.16
N VAL A 101 -3.80 0.23 -20.53
CA VAL A 101 -2.69 0.00 -19.60
C VAL A 101 -2.13 1.33 -19.09
N MET A 102 -1.91 2.30 -19.97
CA MET A 102 -1.39 3.62 -19.60
C MET A 102 -2.34 4.38 -18.68
N MET A 103 -3.66 4.34 -18.93
CA MET A 103 -4.66 4.96 -18.07
C MET A 103 -4.67 4.31 -16.67
N SER A 104 -4.56 2.98 -16.61
CA SER A 104 -4.48 2.28 -15.33
C SER A 104 -3.19 2.57 -14.59
N GLN A 105 -2.06 2.66 -15.29
CA GLN A 105 -0.77 3.04 -14.70
C GLN A 105 -0.81 4.46 -14.15
N ASN A 106 -1.33 5.43 -14.91
CA ASN A 106 -1.46 6.81 -14.47
C ASN A 106 -2.30 6.93 -13.19
N ARG A 107 -3.35 6.13 -13.06
CA ARG A 107 -4.17 6.09 -11.85
C ARG A 107 -3.46 5.43 -10.66
N GLN A 108 -2.74 4.33 -10.87
CA GLN A 108 -1.96 3.72 -9.80
C GLN A 108 -0.85 4.66 -9.32
N ALA A 109 -0.17 5.34 -10.23
CA ALA A 109 0.84 6.34 -9.88
C ALA A 109 0.26 7.50 -9.04
N GLU A 110 -0.95 7.97 -9.36
CA GLU A 110 -1.64 8.99 -8.55
C GLU A 110 -1.94 8.48 -7.13
N LYS A 111 -2.41 7.24 -7.02
CA LYS A 111 -2.68 6.59 -5.73
C LYS A 111 -1.40 6.43 -4.91
N ASP A 112 -0.32 5.99 -5.55
CA ASP A 112 0.99 5.80 -4.93
C ASP A 112 1.56 7.13 -4.45
N ARG A 113 1.41 8.20 -5.25
CA ARG A 113 1.82 9.56 -4.87
C ARG A 113 1.14 10.04 -3.59
N LEU A 114 -0.17 9.84 -3.48
CA LEU A 114 -0.93 10.28 -2.31
C LEU A 114 -0.65 9.43 -1.09
N THR A 115 -0.41 8.14 -1.29
CA THR A 115 0.05 7.25 -0.21
C THR A 115 1.40 7.72 0.31
N ALA A 116 2.36 8.01 -0.58
CA ALA A 116 3.67 8.52 -0.20
C ALA A 116 3.62 9.88 0.52
N GLN A 117 2.72 10.80 0.09
CA GLN A 117 2.51 12.07 0.79
C GLN A 117 1.99 11.85 2.21
N ARG A 118 1.02 10.97 2.39
CA ARG A 118 0.48 10.65 3.72
C ARG A 118 1.52 9.99 4.60
N ASP A 119 2.30 9.06 4.06
CA ASP A 119 3.36 8.40 4.81
C ASP A 119 4.42 9.42 5.26
N TYR A 120 4.80 10.37 4.39
CA TYR A 120 5.69 11.46 4.73
C TYR A 120 5.15 12.38 5.86
N GLU A 121 3.84 12.65 5.89
CA GLU A 121 3.24 13.40 7.00
C GLU A 121 3.26 12.62 8.31
N VAL A 122 3.04 11.31 8.26
CA VAL A 122 3.11 10.45 9.45
C VAL A 122 4.53 10.40 9.98
N ASP A 123 5.53 10.25 9.11
CA ASP A 123 6.93 10.21 9.50
C ASP A 123 7.39 11.50 10.19
N GLN A 124 7.00 12.67 9.67
CA GLN A 124 7.31 13.95 10.33
C GLN A 124 6.65 14.09 11.71
N ARG A 125 5.41 13.60 11.86
CA ARG A 125 4.72 13.60 13.16
C ARG A 125 5.42 12.67 14.14
N ALA A 126 5.81 11.48 13.70
CA ALA A 126 6.57 10.54 14.50
C ALA A 126 7.92 11.13 14.93
N GLU A 127 8.64 11.82 14.04
CA GLU A 127 9.88 12.52 14.38
C GLU A 127 9.65 13.56 15.49
N THR A 128 8.59 14.36 15.38
CA THR A 128 8.24 15.36 16.40
C THR A 128 7.88 14.72 17.74
N GLU A 129 7.07 13.65 17.74
CA GLU A 129 6.70 12.91 18.95
C GLU A 129 7.93 12.30 19.63
N ILE A 130 8.84 11.71 18.85
CA ILE A 130 10.12 11.18 19.36
C ILE A 130 10.96 12.29 19.98
N ALA A 131 11.03 13.47 19.37
CA ALA A 131 11.76 14.61 19.91
C ALA A 131 11.20 15.05 21.28
N ILE A 132 9.87 15.10 21.41
CA ILE A 132 9.20 15.41 22.69
C ILE A 132 9.51 14.36 23.75
N VAL A 133 9.45 13.07 23.39
CA VAL A 133 9.79 11.99 24.31
C VAL A 133 11.25 12.08 24.76
N MET A 134 12.17 12.39 23.85
CA MET A 134 13.59 12.59 24.16
C MET A 134 13.80 13.75 25.14
N GLU A 135 13.11 14.88 24.92
CA GLU A 135 13.16 16.03 25.83
C GLU A 135 12.65 15.64 27.23
N HIS A 136 11.56 14.89 27.31
CA HIS A 136 11.02 14.42 28.58
C HIS A 136 11.98 13.49 29.32
N LEU A 137 12.63 12.55 28.61
CA LEU A 137 13.64 11.67 29.20
C LEU A 137 14.84 12.46 29.74
N LEU A 138 15.35 13.43 28.98
CA LEU A 138 16.43 14.30 29.45
C LEU A 138 16.02 15.12 30.68
N HIS A 139 14.76 15.53 30.76
CA HIS A 139 14.24 16.20 31.94
C HIS A 139 14.21 15.28 33.17
N GLN A 140 13.74 14.04 33.00
CA GLN A 140 13.73 13.03 34.07
C GLN A 140 15.15 12.72 34.57
N ASP A 141 16.12 12.55 33.66
CA ASP A 141 17.53 12.31 34.03
C ASP A 141 18.10 13.42 34.92
N ARG A 142 17.77 14.69 34.63
CA ARG A 142 18.19 15.82 35.46
C ARG A 142 17.55 15.79 36.85
N GLN A 143 16.27 15.44 36.95
CA GLN A 143 15.59 15.30 38.25
C GLN A 143 16.21 14.17 39.08
N ILE A 144 16.47 13.01 38.47
CA ILE A 144 17.13 11.87 39.13
C ILE A 144 18.53 12.27 39.63
N ALA A 145 19.30 13.00 38.82
CA ALA A 145 20.62 13.48 39.21
C ALA A 145 20.56 14.45 40.41
N ALA A 146 19.59 15.37 40.43
CA ALA A 146 19.37 16.29 41.53
C ALA A 146 19.00 15.56 42.83
N LEU A 147 18.04 14.64 42.78
CA LEU A 147 17.65 13.81 43.94
C LEU A 147 18.82 12.99 44.47
N ARG A 148 19.64 12.42 43.59
CA ARG A 148 20.84 11.68 43.98
C ARG A 148 21.85 12.56 44.72
N GLN A 149 22.03 13.81 44.29
CA GLN A 149 22.90 14.75 44.98
C GLN A 149 22.38 15.07 46.38
N GLU A 150 21.08 15.31 46.52
CA GLU A 150 20.43 15.60 47.81
C GLU A 150 20.53 14.42 48.78
N ILE A 151 20.26 13.19 48.33
CA ILE A 151 20.46 11.99 49.16
C ILE A 151 21.93 11.89 49.62
N SER A 152 22.88 12.17 48.72
CA SER A 152 24.31 12.09 49.05
C SER A 152 24.76 13.15 50.07
N SER A 153 24.15 14.34 50.06
CA SER A 153 24.48 15.41 51.01
C SER A 153 23.87 15.13 52.38
N LEU A 154 22.63 14.63 52.43
CA LEU A 154 21.98 14.15 53.66
C LEU A 154 22.79 13.02 54.29
N HIS A 155 23.25 12.05 53.50
CA HIS A 155 24.07 10.95 53.98
C HIS A 155 25.36 11.43 54.66
N ARG A 156 26.07 12.38 54.06
CA ARG A 156 27.30 12.96 54.65
C ARG A 156 27.03 13.74 55.93
N ALA A 157 25.94 14.49 56.00
CA ALA A 157 25.57 15.24 57.19
C ALA A 157 25.23 14.32 58.38
N LEU A 158 24.59 13.18 58.07
CA LEU A 158 24.26 12.16 59.08
C LEU A 158 25.52 11.44 59.58
N GLU A 159 26.48 11.14 58.70
CA GLU A 159 27.79 10.61 59.10
C GLU A 159 28.60 11.59 59.96
N SER A 160 28.57 12.89 59.65
CA SER A 160 29.29 13.89 60.46
C SER A 160 28.69 14.10 61.85
N SER A 161 27.37 13.90 62.00
CA SER A 161 26.66 14.02 63.29
C SER A 161 26.90 12.82 64.21
N LYS A 162 27.32 11.67 63.65
CA LYS A 162 27.55 10.43 64.39
C LYS A 162 29.00 10.28 64.93
N LYS A 163 29.89 11.21 64.57
CA LYS A 163 31.26 11.33 65.09
C LYS A 163 31.32 12.34 66.23
#